data_AF-A0AA96V1P0-F1
#
_entry.id   AF-A0AA96V1P0-F1
#
_cell.length_a   1.000
_cell.length_b   1.000
_cell.length_c   1.000
_cell.angle_alpha   90.00
_cell.angle_beta   90.00
_cell.angle_gamma   90.00
#
_symmetry.space_group_name_H-M   'P 1'
#
loop_
_entity.id
_entity.type
_entity.pdbx_description
1 polymer ?
#
loop_
_entity_poly.entity_id
_entity_poly.type
_entity_poly.pdbx_seq_one_letter_code
_entity_poly.pdbx_strand_id
1 'polypeptide(L)'
;MNEKPKCQVFTPNHIAEKMLDLAGYSHDLFNKRVLENSCGDGNILVPVIKRYIEDSMFCNKTIEEIKEGLESNICGVEIDKVQYKKCLINLNKVARSYDLKHINWNLVNDDSLLSEELSSNLINFDFVIGNPPYIMYRELDENIRSSLKEHFVTCKKGKFDYCYAFIEAGIKSLSNNGKLVYIIPNSIFKNVFGDNLREYMLPNLKSIHDYTSSKQFNKTITSSAIIVVDKGYSSEYIQYFDILSNNKFKIYKGNLNGKWIFSKSIESDTDGKNRFGEYFKVANTVATLLNKVFVIDEYKEETDYLILKDESLIEKSITRATASPKSLRFSKAERIIFPY
;
A
#
# COMPACT_ATOMS: atom_id res chain seq x y z
N MET A 1 -23.08 -13.89 10.69
CA MET A 1 -21.70 -13.49 10.36
C MET A 1 -21.66 -11.98 10.30
N ASN A 2 -21.04 -11.32 11.28
CA ASN A 2 -20.89 -9.87 11.25
C ASN A 2 -19.75 -9.51 10.29
N GLU A 3 -20.10 -9.14 9.06
CA GLU A 3 -19.15 -8.54 8.13
C GLU A 3 -18.62 -7.24 8.76
N LYS A 4 -17.36 -7.27 9.19
CA LYS A 4 -16.65 -6.01 9.46
C LYS A 4 -16.65 -5.20 8.16
N PRO A 5 -16.97 -3.91 8.18
CA PRO A 5 -16.86 -3.09 6.98
C PRO A 5 -15.42 -3.17 6.48
N LYS A 6 -15.21 -3.78 5.31
CA LYS A 6 -13.92 -3.74 4.62
C LYS A 6 -13.60 -2.27 4.43
N CYS A 7 -12.56 -1.76 5.09
CA CYS A 7 -12.07 -0.41 4.85
C CYS A 7 -11.47 -0.36 3.44
N GLN A 8 -12.33 -0.21 2.43
CA GLN A 8 -11.94 0.02 1.05
C GLN A 8 -11.44 1.46 0.95
N VAL A 9 -10.20 1.62 0.49
CA VAL A 9 -9.57 2.93 0.28
C VAL A 9 -9.61 3.25 -1.19
N PHE A 10 -10.46 4.20 -1.57
CA PHE A 10 -10.57 4.67 -2.94
C PHE A 10 -9.46 5.65 -3.29
N THR A 11 -8.90 5.48 -4.49
CA THR A 11 -7.86 6.38 -5.01
C THR A 11 -8.49 7.72 -5.42
N PRO A 12 -8.06 8.86 -4.84
CA PRO A 12 -8.55 10.16 -5.27
C PRO A 12 -8.17 10.45 -6.73
N ASN A 13 -9.05 11.12 -7.48
CA ASN A 13 -8.84 11.40 -8.90
C ASN A 13 -7.48 12.07 -9.20
N HIS A 14 -7.06 13.08 -8.44
CA HIS A 14 -5.77 13.74 -8.65
C HIS A 14 -4.56 12.81 -8.43
N ILE A 15 -4.69 11.78 -7.59
CA ILE A 15 -3.66 10.74 -7.45
C ILE A 15 -3.70 9.78 -8.63
N ALA A 16 -4.90 9.37 -9.08
CA ALA A 16 -5.02 8.57 -10.29
C ALA A 16 -4.36 9.26 -11.48
N GLU A 17 -4.73 10.51 -11.79
CA GLU A 17 -4.10 11.30 -12.87
C GLU A 17 -2.57 11.36 -12.73
N LYS A 18 -2.08 11.58 -11.50
CA LYS A 18 -0.65 11.58 -11.23
C LYS A 18 0.01 10.23 -11.54
N MET A 19 -0.63 9.11 -11.23
CA MET A 19 -0.12 7.78 -11.55
C MET A 19 -0.04 7.55 -13.06
N LEU A 20 -1.05 8.00 -13.82
CA LEU A 20 -1.04 7.94 -15.28
C LEU A 20 0.10 8.79 -15.86
N ASP A 21 0.35 9.98 -15.31
CA ASP A 21 1.49 10.83 -15.70
C ASP A 21 2.84 10.15 -15.42
N LEU A 22 2.98 9.51 -14.25
CA LEU A 22 4.19 8.80 -13.86
C LEU A 22 4.44 7.56 -14.73
N ALA A 23 3.38 6.90 -15.18
CA ALA A 23 3.47 5.82 -16.16
C ALA A 23 3.96 6.34 -17.53
N GLY A 24 3.69 7.62 -17.83
CA GLY A 24 3.81 8.18 -19.18
C GLY A 24 2.63 7.78 -20.06
N TYR A 25 1.45 7.54 -19.47
CA TYR A 25 0.22 7.21 -20.17
C TYR A 25 -0.45 8.51 -20.65
N SER A 26 0.05 9.06 -21.75
CA SER A 26 -0.42 10.36 -22.27
C SER A 26 -0.55 10.47 -23.79
N HIS A 27 0.18 9.67 -24.57
CA HIS A 27 0.13 9.70 -26.04
C HIS A 27 0.43 8.32 -26.63
N ASP A 28 0.06 8.10 -27.89
CA ASP A 28 0.25 6.85 -28.64
C ASP A 28 -0.37 5.63 -27.91
N LEU A 29 -1.59 5.82 -27.40
CA LEU A 29 -2.26 4.91 -26.47
C LEU A 29 -3.09 3.82 -27.16
N PHE A 30 -3.46 3.99 -28.44
CA PHE A 30 -4.42 3.12 -29.15
C PHE A 30 -4.08 1.62 -29.12
N ASN A 31 -2.80 1.25 -29.09
CA ASN A 31 -2.38 -0.17 -29.02
C ASN A 31 -1.80 -0.54 -27.65
N LYS A 32 -1.98 0.30 -26.63
CA LYS A 32 -1.39 0.11 -25.31
C LYS A 32 -2.32 -0.63 -24.38
N ARG A 33 -1.85 -1.77 -23.87
CA ARG A 33 -2.63 -2.60 -22.94
C ARG A 33 -2.44 -2.14 -21.51
N VAL A 34 -3.55 -1.94 -20.80
CA VAL A 34 -3.60 -1.51 -19.40
C VAL A 34 -4.32 -2.54 -18.54
N LEU A 35 -3.77 -2.81 -17.36
CA LEU A 35 -4.39 -3.64 -16.32
C LEU A 35 -4.52 -2.87 -15.01
N GLU A 36 -5.71 -2.91 -14.41
CA GLU A 36 -5.93 -2.64 -12.99
C GLU A 36 -6.51 -3.91 -12.32
N ASN A 37 -5.67 -4.68 -11.63
CA ASN A 37 -6.01 -5.99 -11.05
C ASN A 37 -6.76 -5.94 -9.70
N SER A 38 -7.19 -4.75 -9.27
CA SER A 38 -8.02 -4.52 -8.08
C SER A 38 -8.79 -3.20 -8.22
N CYS A 39 -9.65 -3.10 -9.25
CA CYS A 39 -10.10 -1.81 -9.78
C CYS A 39 -11.15 -1.07 -8.96
N GLY A 40 -11.73 -1.69 -7.92
CA GLY A 40 -12.75 -1.06 -7.10
C GLY A 40 -13.94 -0.60 -7.93
N ASP A 41 -14.36 0.65 -7.75
CA ASP A 41 -15.38 1.33 -8.57
C ASP A 41 -14.80 2.07 -9.80
N GLY A 42 -13.55 1.81 -10.16
CA GLY A 42 -12.92 2.31 -11.39
C GLY A 42 -12.30 3.70 -11.26
N ASN A 43 -11.91 4.15 -10.06
CA ASN A 43 -11.29 5.46 -9.86
C ASN A 43 -10.00 5.70 -10.69
N ILE A 44 -9.25 4.64 -11.01
CA ILE A 44 -8.08 4.70 -11.90
C ILE A 44 -8.48 4.34 -13.35
N LEU A 45 -9.32 3.33 -13.58
CA LEU A 45 -9.80 3.02 -14.94
C LEU A 45 -10.55 4.19 -15.62
N VAL A 46 -11.30 5.01 -14.88
CA VAL A 46 -12.03 6.18 -15.42
C VAL A 46 -11.09 7.18 -16.14
N PRO A 47 -10.02 7.70 -15.52
CA PRO A 47 -9.07 8.54 -16.23
C PRO A 47 -8.26 7.78 -17.30
N VAL A 48 -8.02 6.47 -17.13
CA VAL A 48 -7.37 5.63 -18.17
C VAL A 48 -8.19 5.65 -19.47
N ILE A 49 -9.47 5.29 -19.41
CA ILE A 49 -10.30 5.25 -20.62
C ILE A 49 -10.51 6.64 -21.21
N LYS A 50 -10.58 7.68 -20.36
CA LYS A 50 -10.71 9.06 -20.82
C LYS A 50 -9.51 9.47 -21.68
N ARG A 51 -8.28 9.29 -21.16
CA ARG A 51 -7.05 9.60 -21.90
C ARG A 51 -6.92 8.75 -23.16
N TYR A 52 -7.29 7.47 -23.09
CA TYR A 52 -7.29 6.58 -24.26
C TYR A 52 -8.20 7.08 -25.38
N ILE A 53 -9.45 7.45 -25.05
CA ILE A 53 -10.42 7.96 -26.03
C ILE A 53 -9.93 9.28 -26.63
N GLU A 54 -9.50 10.22 -25.80
CA GLU A 54 -9.03 11.54 -26.25
C GLU A 54 -7.80 11.44 -27.16
N ASP A 55 -6.81 10.63 -26.80
CA ASP A 55 -5.62 10.39 -27.62
C ASP A 55 -5.96 9.66 -28.93
N SER A 56 -6.85 8.67 -28.88
CA SER A 56 -7.28 7.93 -30.07
C SER A 56 -8.05 8.83 -31.06
N MET A 57 -8.94 9.69 -30.56
CA MET A 57 -9.62 10.69 -31.38
C MET A 57 -8.63 11.69 -32.00
N PHE A 58 -7.63 12.13 -31.23
CA PHE A 58 -6.55 12.98 -31.73
C PHE A 58 -5.74 12.28 -32.86
N CYS A 59 -5.56 10.96 -32.75
CA CYS A 59 -4.94 10.13 -33.78
C CYS A 59 -5.89 9.76 -34.94
N ASN A 60 -7.05 10.41 -35.06
CA ASN A 60 -8.06 10.20 -36.11
C ASN A 60 -8.62 8.77 -36.16
N LYS A 61 -8.74 8.09 -35.01
CA LYS A 61 -9.39 6.79 -34.90
C LYS A 61 -10.91 6.92 -35.00
N THR A 62 -11.54 5.96 -35.68
CA THR A 62 -13.00 5.90 -35.76
C THR A 62 -13.61 5.52 -34.41
N ILE A 63 -14.90 5.78 -34.23
CA ILE A 63 -15.63 5.38 -33.02
C ILE A 63 -15.59 3.85 -32.85
N GLU A 64 -15.69 3.11 -33.95
CA GLU A 64 -15.60 1.66 -33.99
C GLU A 64 -14.21 1.17 -33.56
N GLU A 65 -13.14 1.75 -34.10
CA GLU A 65 -11.75 1.43 -33.71
C GLU A 65 -11.52 1.71 -32.22
N ILE A 66 -11.98 2.86 -31.71
CA ILE A 66 -11.83 3.23 -30.30
C ILE A 66 -12.58 2.23 -29.42
N LYS A 67 -13.79 1.84 -29.81
CA LYS A 67 -14.58 0.83 -29.09
C LYS A 67 -13.83 -0.50 -29.01
N GLU A 68 -13.40 -1.05 -30.15
CA GLU A 68 -12.67 -2.33 -30.19
C GLU A 68 -11.39 -2.27 -29.35
N GLY A 69 -10.69 -1.13 -29.41
CA GLY A 69 -9.52 -0.86 -28.59
C GLY A 69 -9.81 -0.83 -27.09
N LEU A 70 -10.90 -0.19 -26.65
CA LEU A 70 -11.31 -0.20 -25.24
C LEU A 70 -11.67 -1.61 -24.74
N GLU A 71 -12.32 -2.41 -25.58
CA GLU A 71 -12.72 -3.79 -25.25
C GLU A 71 -11.51 -4.74 -25.15
N SER A 72 -10.48 -4.53 -25.96
CA SER A 72 -9.31 -5.43 -26.05
C SER A 72 -8.12 -5.00 -25.19
N ASN A 73 -7.92 -3.68 -25.03
CA ASN A 73 -6.69 -3.15 -24.44
C ASN A 73 -6.84 -2.74 -22.97
N ILE A 74 -8.06 -2.49 -22.47
CA ILE A 74 -8.28 -2.04 -21.09
C ILE A 74 -8.89 -3.17 -20.27
N CYS A 75 -8.12 -3.72 -19.33
CA CYS A 75 -8.54 -4.82 -18.47
C CYS A 75 -8.64 -4.38 -17.01
N GLY A 76 -9.67 -4.86 -16.31
CA GLY A 76 -9.78 -4.68 -14.87
C GLY A 76 -10.33 -5.91 -14.16
N VAL A 77 -9.91 -6.11 -12.92
CA VAL A 77 -10.39 -7.20 -12.06
C VAL A 77 -10.82 -6.64 -10.72
N GLU A 78 -11.99 -7.04 -10.24
CA GLU A 78 -12.49 -6.66 -8.92
C GLU A 78 -13.24 -7.83 -8.28
N ILE A 79 -12.82 -8.22 -7.08
CA ILE A 79 -13.41 -9.35 -6.37
C ILE A 79 -14.78 -9.00 -5.77
N ASP A 80 -14.99 -7.76 -5.35
CA ASP A 80 -16.26 -7.30 -4.78
C ASP A 80 -17.29 -6.98 -5.87
N LYS A 81 -18.35 -7.79 -5.91
CA LYS A 81 -19.42 -7.68 -6.92
C LYS A 81 -20.11 -6.32 -6.95
N VAL A 82 -20.23 -5.62 -5.81
CA VAL A 82 -20.88 -4.31 -5.76
C VAL A 82 -19.96 -3.26 -6.39
N GLN A 83 -18.66 -3.30 -6.06
CA GLN A 83 -17.67 -2.40 -6.62
C GLN A 83 -17.46 -2.64 -8.12
N TYR A 84 -17.38 -3.90 -8.55
CA TYR A 84 -17.36 -4.30 -9.96
C TYR A 84 -18.52 -3.66 -10.75
N LYS A 85 -19.75 -3.75 -10.24
CA LYS A 85 -20.93 -3.14 -10.88
C LYS A 85 -20.84 -1.61 -10.95
N LYS A 86 -20.35 -0.96 -9.88
CA LYS A 86 -20.13 0.49 -9.89
C LYS A 86 -19.08 0.89 -10.92
N CYS A 87 -18.00 0.12 -11.04
CA CYS A 87 -16.98 0.33 -12.06
C CYS A 87 -17.60 0.30 -13.46
N LEU A 88 -18.38 -0.72 -13.82
CA LEU A 88 -19.08 -0.77 -15.10
C LEU A 88 -19.96 0.47 -15.35
N ILE A 89 -20.70 0.93 -14.34
CA ILE A 89 -21.54 2.13 -14.46
C ILE A 89 -20.69 3.37 -14.73
N ASN A 90 -19.58 3.53 -14.01
CA ASN A 90 -18.68 4.67 -14.14
C ASN A 90 -17.97 4.68 -15.51
N LEU A 91 -17.48 3.54 -15.98
CA LEU A 91 -16.84 3.44 -17.30
C LEU A 91 -17.83 3.74 -18.43
N ASN A 92 -19.05 3.20 -18.35
CA ASN A 92 -20.11 3.50 -19.31
C ASN A 92 -20.52 4.99 -19.30
N LYS A 93 -20.48 5.65 -18.14
CA LYS A 93 -20.79 7.09 -18.05
C LYS A 93 -19.77 7.93 -18.82
N VAL A 94 -18.48 7.60 -18.72
CA VAL A 94 -17.42 8.27 -19.48
C VAL A 94 -17.55 7.95 -20.96
N ALA A 95 -17.67 6.68 -21.35
CA ALA A 95 -17.81 6.30 -22.76
C ALA A 95 -18.97 7.03 -23.46
N ARG A 96 -20.13 7.14 -22.79
CA ARG A 96 -21.30 7.85 -23.33
C ARG A 96 -21.07 9.35 -23.55
N SER A 97 -20.16 10.00 -22.81
CA SER A 97 -19.85 11.42 -23.06
C SER A 97 -19.03 11.64 -24.33
N TYR A 98 -18.54 10.56 -24.95
CA TYR A 98 -17.85 10.55 -26.24
C TYR A 98 -18.63 9.77 -27.31
N ASP A 99 -19.95 9.64 -27.14
CA ASP A 99 -20.86 8.91 -28.05
C ASP A 99 -20.56 7.41 -28.26
N LEU A 100 -19.68 6.83 -27.44
CA LEU A 100 -19.39 5.39 -27.45
C LEU A 100 -20.46 4.62 -26.65
N LYS A 101 -21.07 3.62 -27.29
CA LYS A 101 -22.18 2.82 -26.72
C LYS A 101 -21.89 1.32 -26.84
N HIS A 102 -22.49 0.56 -25.92
CA HIS A 102 -22.44 -0.91 -25.92
C HIS A 102 -21.01 -1.48 -25.95
N ILE A 103 -20.12 -0.91 -25.14
CA ILE A 103 -18.76 -1.42 -24.96
C ILE A 103 -18.82 -2.70 -24.14
N ASN A 104 -18.23 -3.77 -24.67
CA ASN A 104 -18.02 -5.02 -23.95
C ASN A 104 -16.73 -4.94 -23.12
N TRP A 105 -16.80 -4.27 -21.97
CA TRP A 105 -15.64 -4.09 -21.09
C TRP A 105 -14.98 -5.41 -20.71
N ASN A 106 -13.66 -5.50 -20.85
CA ASN A 106 -12.85 -6.59 -20.30
C ASN A 106 -12.66 -6.39 -18.78
N LEU A 107 -13.78 -6.42 -18.06
CA LEU A 107 -13.86 -6.32 -16.62
C LEU A 107 -14.29 -7.68 -16.05
N VAL A 108 -13.55 -8.21 -15.08
CA VAL A 108 -13.81 -9.53 -14.49
C VAL A 108 -14.14 -9.39 -13.00
N ASN A 109 -15.23 -10.04 -12.56
CA ASN A 109 -15.58 -10.12 -11.13
C ASN A 109 -15.04 -11.41 -10.50
N ASP A 110 -13.74 -11.42 -10.18
CA ASP A 110 -13.04 -12.60 -9.66
C ASP A 110 -11.80 -12.19 -8.83
N ASP A 111 -11.11 -13.16 -8.24
CA ASP A 111 -9.83 -12.97 -7.55
C ASP A 111 -8.67 -12.97 -8.56
N SER A 112 -7.97 -11.83 -8.70
CA SER A 112 -6.87 -11.67 -9.65
C SER A 112 -5.59 -12.44 -9.30
N LEU A 113 -5.48 -12.97 -8.07
CA LEU A 113 -4.31 -13.73 -7.61
C LEU A 113 -4.57 -15.23 -7.58
N LEU A 114 -5.76 -15.65 -7.18
CA LEU A 114 -6.06 -17.06 -6.86
C LEU A 114 -6.84 -17.78 -7.97
N SER A 115 -7.38 -17.06 -8.95
CA SER A 115 -7.99 -17.65 -10.15
C SER A 115 -6.89 -18.01 -11.16
N GLU A 116 -6.56 -19.30 -11.29
CA GLU A 116 -5.46 -19.79 -12.13
C GLU A 116 -5.69 -19.50 -13.63
N GLU A 117 -6.91 -19.71 -14.11
CA GLU A 117 -7.30 -19.39 -15.48
C GLU A 117 -7.21 -17.89 -15.75
N LEU A 118 -7.67 -17.05 -14.83
CA LEU A 118 -7.60 -15.60 -15.00
C LEU A 118 -6.15 -15.12 -14.97
N SER A 119 -5.40 -15.48 -13.93
CA SER A 119 -4.02 -15.01 -13.72
C SER A 119 -3.08 -15.41 -14.85
N SER A 120 -3.25 -16.59 -15.45
CA SER A 120 -2.47 -17.02 -16.63
C SER A 120 -2.75 -16.18 -17.88
N ASN A 121 -3.95 -15.58 -17.99
CA ASN A 121 -4.33 -14.68 -19.08
C ASN A 121 -3.96 -13.21 -18.80
N LEU A 122 -3.63 -12.86 -17.55
CA LEU A 122 -3.20 -11.51 -17.18
C LEU A 122 -1.72 -11.27 -17.46
N ILE A 123 -1.32 -11.32 -18.74
CA ILE A 123 0.08 -11.16 -19.18
C ILE A 123 0.21 -10.15 -20.34
N ASN A 124 1.44 -9.67 -20.55
CA ASN A 124 1.84 -8.78 -21.65
C ASN A 124 1.14 -7.40 -21.65
N PHE A 125 1.02 -6.76 -20.49
CA PHE A 125 0.50 -5.39 -20.38
C PHE A 125 1.62 -4.34 -20.48
N ASP A 126 1.38 -3.27 -21.22
CA ASP A 126 2.28 -2.11 -21.26
C ASP A 126 2.21 -1.31 -19.96
N PHE A 127 1.05 -1.29 -19.32
CA PHE A 127 0.82 -0.58 -18.08
C PHE A 127 0.04 -1.41 -17.08
N VAL A 128 0.53 -1.48 -15.84
CA VAL A 128 -0.22 -2.02 -14.70
C VAL A 128 -0.33 -0.91 -13.67
N ILE A 129 -1.52 -0.34 -13.51
CA ILE A 129 -1.73 0.86 -12.68
C ILE A 129 -2.83 0.54 -11.68
N GLY A 130 -2.58 0.76 -10.39
CA GLY A 130 -3.54 0.31 -9.38
C GLY A 130 -3.21 0.70 -7.95
N ASN A 131 -4.20 0.48 -7.08
CA ASN A 131 -4.09 0.61 -5.64
C ASN A 131 -4.46 -0.74 -4.99
N PRO A 132 -3.48 -1.62 -4.74
CA PRO A 132 -3.76 -2.96 -4.22
C PRO A 132 -4.37 -2.91 -2.81
N PRO A 133 -5.09 -3.97 -2.38
CA PRO A 133 -5.74 -4.01 -1.06
C PRO A 133 -4.73 -4.09 0.10
N TYR A 134 -4.91 -3.25 1.13
CA TYR A 134 -4.03 -3.16 2.30
C TYR A 134 -4.53 -4.02 3.47
N ILE A 135 -4.61 -5.33 3.25
CA ILE A 135 -5.08 -6.30 4.25
C ILE A 135 -3.86 -6.90 4.97
N MET A 136 -3.85 -6.86 6.30
CA MET A 136 -2.74 -7.42 7.09
C MET A 136 -2.80 -8.95 7.10
N TYR A 137 -1.64 -9.61 7.24
CA TYR A 137 -1.53 -11.07 7.33
C TYR A 137 -2.59 -11.72 8.24
N ARG A 138 -2.77 -11.14 9.44
CA ARG A 138 -3.66 -11.63 10.50
C ARG A 138 -5.15 -11.55 10.16
N GLU A 139 -5.52 -10.78 9.13
CA GLU A 139 -6.90 -10.62 8.65
C GLU A 139 -7.21 -11.55 7.48
N LEU A 140 -6.19 -12.17 6.85
CA LEU A 140 -6.38 -13.15 5.79
C LEU A 140 -6.77 -14.51 6.36
N ASP A 141 -7.60 -15.26 5.64
CA ASP A 141 -7.93 -16.64 5.98
C ASP A 141 -6.72 -17.58 5.78
N GLU A 142 -6.68 -18.69 6.51
CA GLU A 142 -5.55 -19.63 6.46
C GLU A 142 -5.32 -20.22 5.07
N ASN A 143 -6.38 -20.55 4.35
CA ASN A 143 -6.28 -21.08 2.98
C ASN A 143 -5.65 -20.06 2.02
N ILE A 144 -6.05 -18.78 2.13
CA ILE A 144 -5.46 -17.69 1.33
C ILE A 144 -3.97 -17.55 1.67
N ARG A 145 -3.62 -17.54 2.97
CA ARG A 145 -2.20 -17.44 3.39
C ARG A 145 -1.35 -18.57 2.83
N SER A 146 -1.86 -19.80 2.87
CA SER A 146 -1.16 -20.98 2.36
C SER A 146 -0.96 -20.89 0.85
N SER A 147 -2.02 -20.57 0.09
CA SER A 147 -1.91 -20.40 -1.36
C SER A 147 -0.94 -19.28 -1.74
N LEU A 148 -0.97 -18.14 -1.05
CA LEU A 148 -0.04 -17.04 -1.34
C LEU A 148 1.43 -17.42 -1.07
N LYS A 149 1.71 -18.21 -0.02
CA LYS A 149 3.06 -18.72 0.26
C LYS A 149 3.58 -19.68 -0.80
N GLU A 150 2.67 -20.45 -1.38
CA GLU A 150 2.98 -21.42 -2.43
C GLU A 150 3.30 -20.74 -3.76
N HIS A 151 2.47 -19.76 -4.16
CA HIS A 151 2.51 -19.19 -5.51
C HIS A 151 3.34 -17.89 -5.66
N PHE A 152 3.63 -17.18 -4.56
CA PHE A 152 4.31 -15.88 -4.59
C PHE A 152 5.62 -15.89 -3.79
N VAL A 153 6.73 -15.57 -4.46
CA VAL A 153 8.08 -15.58 -3.87
C VAL A 153 8.18 -14.53 -2.75
N THR A 154 7.50 -13.40 -2.94
CA THR A 154 7.44 -12.26 -2.02
C THR A 154 6.67 -12.58 -0.74
N CYS A 155 5.85 -13.65 -0.75
CA CYS A 155 5.01 -14.08 0.36
C CYS A 155 5.56 -15.31 1.09
N LYS A 156 6.68 -15.91 0.66
CA LYS A 156 7.20 -17.17 1.22
C LYS A 156 7.53 -17.13 2.72
N LYS A 157 7.92 -15.96 3.26
CA LYS A 157 8.43 -15.83 4.63
C LYS A 157 7.53 -14.96 5.51
N GLY A 158 7.29 -15.44 6.73
CA GLY A 158 6.74 -14.64 7.82
C GLY A 158 5.31 -14.14 7.62
N LYS A 159 5.03 -12.91 8.08
CA LYS A 159 3.70 -12.28 8.10
C LYS A 159 3.63 -11.13 7.10
N PHE A 160 3.60 -11.48 5.81
CA PHE A 160 3.48 -10.53 4.70
C PHE A 160 2.10 -9.87 4.66
N ASP A 161 2.00 -8.67 4.07
CA ASP A 161 0.72 -8.01 3.81
C ASP A 161 0.17 -8.44 2.44
N TYR A 162 -1.16 -8.45 2.27
CA TYR A 162 -1.80 -9.01 1.07
C TYR A 162 -1.35 -8.32 -0.22
N CYS A 163 -1.08 -7.02 -0.16
CA CYS A 163 -0.60 -6.23 -1.30
C CYS A 163 0.74 -6.72 -1.88
N TYR A 164 1.53 -7.53 -1.17
CA TYR A 164 2.82 -8.01 -1.66
C TYR A 164 2.62 -8.93 -2.88
N ALA A 165 1.62 -9.81 -2.79
CA ALA A 165 1.26 -10.69 -3.89
C ALA A 165 0.71 -9.91 -5.11
N PHE A 166 -0.05 -8.83 -4.88
CA PHE A 166 -0.51 -7.95 -5.97
C PHE A 166 0.64 -7.24 -6.67
N ILE A 167 1.64 -6.76 -5.94
CA ILE A 167 2.81 -6.11 -6.53
C ILE A 167 3.60 -7.12 -7.36
N GLU A 168 3.83 -8.33 -6.84
CA GLU A 168 4.50 -9.40 -7.60
C GLU A 168 3.71 -9.81 -8.85
N ALA A 169 2.40 -10.05 -8.72
CA ALA A 169 1.52 -10.37 -9.84
C ALA A 169 1.55 -9.26 -10.90
N GLY A 170 1.41 -8.00 -10.47
CA GLY A 170 1.44 -6.86 -11.38
C GLY A 170 2.76 -6.75 -12.15
N ILE A 171 3.90 -6.98 -11.51
CA ILE A 171 5.21 -7.01 -12.19
C ILE A 171 5.29 -8.19 -13.17
N LYS A 172 4.76 -9.37 -12.80
CA LYS A 172 4.70 -10.55 -13.69
C LYS A 172 3.85 -10.28 -14.94
N SER A 173 2.73 -9.56 -14.80
CA SER A 173 1.82 -9.21 -15.88
C SER A 173 2.40 -8.26 -16.93
N LEU A 174 3.49 -7.53 -16.63
CA LEU A 174 4.08 -6.55 -17.55
C LEU A 174 4.72 -7.20 -18.77
N SER A 175 4.59 -6.56 -19.93
CA SER A 175 5.42 -6.82 -21.13
C SER A 175 6.89 -6.45 -20.87
N ASN A 176 7.81 -6.79 -21.79
CA ASN A 176 9.25 -6.55 -21.59
C ASN A 176 9.63 -5.08 -21.35
N ASN A 177 8.83 -4.15 -21.84
CA ASN A 177 9.03 -2.70 -21.62
C ASN A 177 7.86 -2.08 -20.83
N GLY A 178 7.05 -2.92 -20.19
CA GLY A 178 5.89 -2.50 -19.43
C GLY A 178 6.28 -1.77 -18.15
N LYS A 179 5.37 -0.93 -17.67
CA LYS A 179 5.52 -0.15 -16.44
C LYS A 179 4.40 -0.46 -15.46
N LEU A 180 4.78 -0.70 -14.21
CA LEU A 180 3.86 -0.76 -13.08
C LEU A 180 3.93 0.55 -12.28
N VAL A 181 2.77 1.13 -11.99
CA VAL A 181 2.62 2.30 -11.13
C VAL A 181 1.59 2.02 -10.06
N TYR A 182 2.05 1.77 -8.84
CA TYR A 182 1.18 1.43 -7.71
C TYR A 182 1.30 2.40 -6.55
N ILE A 183 0.16 2.66 -5.90
CA ILE A 183 0.14 3.25 -4.56
C ILE A 183 0.30 2.13 -3.55
N ILE A 184 1.30 2.22 -2.68
CA ILE A 184 1.62 1.18 -1.70
C ILE A 184 1.80 1.78 -0.30
N PRO A 185 1.63 0.99 0.78
CA PRO A 185 1.96 1.45 2.13
C PRO A 185 3.46 1.62 2.32
N ASN A 186 3.88 2.70 2.98
CA ASN A 186 5.31 2.98 3.26
C ASN A 186 5.95 1.97 4.21
N SER A 187 5.13 1.20 4.95
CA SER A 187 5.61 0.10 5.78
C SER A 187 6.40 -0.92 4.96
N ILE A 188 6.12 -1.11 3.67
CA ILE A 188 6.85 -2.02 2.77
C ILE A 188 8.34 -1.73 2.77
N PHE A 189 8.76 -0.47 2.90
CA PHE A 189 10.17 -0.10 2.87
C PHE A 189 10.94 -0.55 4.13
N LYS A 190 10.27 -0.76 5.26
CA LYS A 190 10.92 -1.02 6.56
C LYS A 190 10.47 -2.31 7.25
N ASN A 191 9.37 -2.91 6.81
CA ASN A 191 8.84 -4.15 7.38
C ASN A 191 9.82 -5.30 7.12
N VAL A 192 10.17 -6.05 8.16
CA VAL A 192 11.08 -7.19 8.07
C VAL A 192 10.55 -8.28 7.12
N PHE A 193 9.23 -8.41 6.99
CA PHE A 193 8.62 -9.39 6.07
C PHE A 193 8.51 -8.89 4.63
N GLY A 194 8.78 -7.60 4.37
CA GLY A 194 8.82 -7.02 3.03
C GLY A 194 10.13 -7.22 2.28
N ASP A 195 11.06 -7.99 2.84
CA ASP A 195 12.42 -8.12 2.31
C ASP A 195 12.46 -8.74 0.91
N ASN A 196 11.84 -9.92 0.76
CA ASN A 196 11.71 -10.57 -0.54
C ASN A 196 11.01 -9.66 -1.57
N LEU A 197 10.01 -8.87 -1.15
CA LEU A 197 9.32 -7.93 -2.05
C LEU A 197 10.25 -6.82 -2.51
N ARG A 198 11.02 -6.23 -1.59
CA ARG A 198 12.01 -5.19 -1.91
C ARG A 198 13.07 -5.72 -2.87
N GLU A 199 13.62 -6.89 -2.61
CA GLU A 199 14.56 -7.57 -3.51
C GLU A 199 13.94 -7.85 -4.89
N TYR A 200 12.68 -8.29 -4.92
CA TYR A 200 11.97 -8.62 -6.16
C TYR A 200 11.75 -7.41 -7.07
N MET A 201 11.39 -6.25 -6.50
CA MET A 201 11.11 -5.05 -7.29
C MET A 201 12.36 -4.20 -7.61
N LEU A 202 13.42 -4.26 -6.78
CA LEU A 202 14.59 -3.39 -6.88
C LEU A 202 15.27 -3.36 -8.28
N PRO A 203 15.41 -4.48 -9.01
CA PRO A 203 16.07 -4.47 -10.31
C PRO A 203 15.39 -3.52 -11.30
N ASN A 204 14.06 -3.51 -11.34
CA ASN A 204 13.26 -2.72 -12.26
C ASN A 204 12.69 -1.44 -11.62
N LEU A 205 12.99 -1.17 -10.36
CA LEU A 205 12.51 0.02 -9.67
C LEU A 205 13.14 1.27 -10.28
N LYS A 206 12.30 2.22 -10.69
CA LYS A 206 12.69 3.46 -11.35
C LYS A 206 12.56 4.65 -10.43
N SER A 207 11.42 4.80 -9.78
CA SER A 207 11.19 5.90 -8.84
C SER A 207 10.26 5.55 -7.68
N ILE A 208 10.43 6.31 -6.60
CA ILE A 208 9.57 6.31 -5.42
C ILE A 208 9.12 7.75 -5.18
N HIS A 209 7.82 7.94 -5.01
CA HIS A 209 7.19 9.20 -4.65
C HIS A 209 6.55 9.03 -3.27
N ASP A 210 7.24 9.50 -2.22
CA ASP A 210 6.87 9.27 -0.83
C ASP A 210 5.98 10.40 -0.27
N TYR A 211 4.85 10.02 0.34
CA TYR A 211 3.88 10.91 0.98
C TYR A 211 3.87 10.82 2.52
N THR A 212 4.84 10.13 3.16
CA THR A 212 4.89 9.81 4.61
C THR A 212 4.75 11.02 5.55
N SER A 213 5.07 12.23 5.11
CA SER A 213 4.98 13.44 5.97
C SER A 213 3.76 14.33 5.65
N SER A 214 2.77 13.83 4.87
CA SER A 214 1.65 14.65 4.38
C SER A 214 0.52 14.72 5.39
N LYS A 215 0.36 15.89 6.00
CA LYS A 215 -0.87 16.26 6.73
C LYS A 215 -1.98 16.77 5.81
N GLN A 216 -1.70 16.94 4.50
CA GLN A 216 -2.62 17.52 3.51
C GLN A 216 -3.51 16.50 2.79
N PHE A 217 -3.32 15.21 3.05
CA PHE A 217 -4.23 14.19 2.55
C PHE A 217 -5.24 13.84 3.64
N ASN A 218 -6.51 13.70 3.25
CA ASN A 218 -7.55 13.07 4.05
C ASN A 218 -6.96 11.86 4.80
N LYS A 219 -7.39 11.64 6.05
CA LYS A 219 -6.86 10.69 7.07
C LYS A 219 -6.46 9.27 6.60
N THR A 220 -6.71 8.89 5.35
CA THR A 220 -6.50 7.58 4.74
C THR A 220 -5.17 7.40 3.98
N ILE A 221 -4.49 8.45 3.47
CA ILE A 221 -3.33 8.28 2.52
C ILE A 221 -1.98 8.73 3.13
N THR A 222 -1.95 9.23 4.36
CA THR A 222 -0.76 9.89 4.95
C THR A 222 0.47 8.98 5.13
N SER A 223 0.36 7.68 4.84
CA SER A 223 1.43 6.69 4.96
C SER A 223 1.59 5.83 3.69
N SER A 224 1.38 6.43 2.52
CA SER A 224 1.56 5.77 1.22
C SER A 224 2.72 6.34 0.40
N ALA A 225 3.20 5.57 -0.57
CA ALA A 225 4.09 6.00 -1.64
C ALA A 225 3.55 5.52 -2.99
N ILE A 226 3.88 6.23 -4.06
CA ILE A 226 3.74 5.70 -5.42
C ILE A 226 5.08 5.14 -5.85
N ILE A 227 5.11 3.86 -6.22
CA ILE A 227 6.27 3.23 -6.84
C ILE A 227 6.08 3.17 -8.35
N VAL A 228 7.18 3.37 -9.09
CA VAL A 228 7.24 3.14 -10.53
C VAL A 228 8.27 2.05 -10.79
N VAL A 229 7.81 0.91 -11.28
CA VAL A 229 8.64 -0.20 -11.76
C VAL A 229 8.56 -0.19 -13.28
N ASP A 230 9.70 -0.22 -13.96
CA ASP A 230 9.81 -0.08 -15.41
C ASP A 230 10.76 -1.17 -15.90
N LYS A 231 10.24 -2.19 -16.60
CA LYS A 231 11.06 -3.33 -17.07
C LYS A 231 12.10 -2.93 -18.11
N GLY A 232 11.93 -1.78 -18.77
CA GLY A 232 12.93 -1.20 -19.67
C GLY A 232 14.00 -0.36 -18.96
N TYR A 233 13.96 -0.24 -17.63
CA TYR A 233 14.85 0.64 -16.87
C TYR A 233 16.15 -0.06 -16.45
N SER A 234 17.28 0.41 -16.98
CA SER A 234 18.61 -0.20 -16.81
C SER A 234 19.57 0.56 -15.88
N SER A 235 19.09 1.56 -15.13
CA SER A 235 19.95 2.37 -14.27
C SER A 235 20.19 1.72 -12.90
N GLU A 236 21.41 1.88 -12.41
CA GLU A 236 21.84 1.53 -11.05
C GLU A 236 21.29 2.45 -9.95
N TYR A 237 20.61 3.53 -10.34
CA TYR A 237 20.04 4.51 -9.42
C TYR A 237 18.52 4.58 -9.55
N ILE A 238 17.82 4.74 -8.42
CA ILE A 238 16.40 5.12 -8.39
C ILE A 238 16.25 6.63 -8.19
N GLN A 239 15.17 7.21 -8.72
CA GLN A 239 14.77 8.58 -8.37
C GLN A 239 13.88 8.55 -7.13
N TYR A 240 14.27 9.23 -6.07
CA TYR A 240 13.44 9.40 -4.89
C TYR A 240 12.90 10.82 -4.81
N PHE A 241 11.60 10.93 -4.55
CA PHE A 241 10.89 12.18 -4.37
C PHE A 241 10.19 12.17 -3.01
N ASP A 242 10.63 13.04 -2.10
CA ASP A 242 9.84 13.41 -0.94
C ASP A 242 8.88 14.52 -1.35
N ILE A 243 7.61 14.16 -1.50
CA ILE A 243 6.58 15.04 -2.04
C ILE A 243 6.35 16.26 -1.14
N LEU A 244 6.66 16.16 0.15
CA LEU A 244 6.26 17.17 1.13
C LEU A 244 7.31 18.21 1.37
N SER A 245 8.56 17.76 1.46
CA SER A 245 9.67 18.68 1.46
C SER A 245 10.03 19.17 0.06
N ASN A 246 9.31 18.70 -0.97
CA ASN A 246 9.59 18.95 -2.39
C ASN A 246 11.05 18.63 -2.76
N ASN A 247 11.61 17.62 -2.09
CA ASN A 247 12.99 17.21 -2.26
C ASN A 247 13.08 16.04 -3.24
N LYS A 248 14.10 16.09 -4.10
CA LYS A 248 14.41 15.04 -5.05
C LYS A 248 15.89 14.69 -4.98
N PHE A 249 16.21 13.42 -4.97
CA PHE A 249 17.58 12.94 -5.07
C PHE A 249 17.64 11.54 -5.69
N LYS A 250 18.83 11.14 -6.14
CA LYS A 250 19.07 9.78 -6.64
C LYS A 250 19.54 8.90 -5.49
N ILE A 251 19.19 7.63 -5.51
CA ILE A 251 19.68 6.64 -4.55
C ILE A 251 20.30 5.48 -5.33
N TYR A 252 21.53 5.12 -4.99
CA TYR A 252 22.18 3.95 -5.55
C TYR A 252 21.48 2.67 -5.07
N LYS A 253 21.08 1.80 -6.00
CA LYS A 253 20.34 0.56 -5.69
C LYS A 253 21.15 -0.35 -4.75
N GLY A 254 22.47 -0.39 -4.86
CA GLY A 254 23.34 -1.18 -3.98
C GLY A 254 23.31 -0.75 -2.51
N ASN A 255 22.80 0.45 -2.19
CA ASN A 255 22.60 0.91 -0.81
C ASN A 255 21.22 0.50 -0.24
N LEU A 256 20.34 -0.08 -1.06
CA LEU A 256 18.98 -0.46 -0.70
C LEU A 256 18.90 -1.94 -0.31
N ASN A 257 19.61 -2.30 0.77
CA ASN A 257 19.61 -3.66 1.32
C ASN A 257 18.81 -3.73 2.62
N GLY A 258 18.10 -4.84 2.86
CA GLY A 258 17.29 -4.99 4.06
C GLY A 258 16.22 -3.88 4.15
N LYS A 259 16.24 -3.09 5.23
CA LYS A 259 15.32 -1.96 5.40
C LYS A 259 15.78 -0.76 4.58
N TRP A 260 14.90 -0.25 3.74
CA TRP A 260 15.15 0.95 2.95
C TRP A 260 14.94 2.21 3.80
N ILE A 261 16.00 2.99 3.91
CA ILE A 261 16.02 4.30 4.54
C ILE A 261 16.36 5.29 3.44
N PHE A 262 15.56 6.33 3.29
CA PHE A 262 15.76 7.34 2.27
C PHE A 262 16.31 8.59 2.94
N SER A 263 17.62 8.81 2.87
CA SER A 263 18.25 10.05 3.31
C SER A 263 19.30 10.51 2.30
N LYS A 264 19.46 11.84 2.22
CA LYS A 264 20.45 12.48 1.34
C LYS A 264 21.90 12.15 1.75
N SER A 265 22.10 11.70 2.99
CA SER A 265 23.39 11.47 3.62
C SER A 265 23.94 10.04 3.46
N ILE A 266 23.29 9.16 2.69
CA ILE A 266 23.77 7.77 2.51
C ILE A 266 25.05 7.73 1.66
N GLU A 267 25.41 8.82 0.98
CA GLU A 267 26.73 8.94 0.31
C GLU A 267 27.87 9.25 1.27
N SER A 268 27.59 9.67 2.52
CA SER A 268 28.64 9.75 3.55
C SER A 268 28.65 8.46 4.35
N ASP A 269 29.71 7.69 4.15
CA ASP A 269 30.13 6.46 4.83
C ASP A 269 30.41 6.66 6.33
N THR A 270 29.61 7.50 6.98
CA THR A 270 29.57 7.66 8.43
C THR A 270 28.28 7.03 8.91
N ASP A 271 28.18 5.71 8.79
CA ASP A 271 27.46 4.96 9.83
C ASP A 271 28.04 5.50 11.14
N GLY A 272 27.21 6.17 11.94
CA GLY A 272 27.68 6.89 13.11
C GLY A 272 28.57 5.95 13.92
N LYS A 273 29.84 6.32 14.13
CA LYS A 273 30.88 5.44 14.71
C LYS A 273 30.45 4.72 15.98
N ASN A 274 29.45 5.28 16.66
CA ASN A 274 28.93 4.81 17.92
C ASN A 274 27.43 4.52 17.77
N ARG A 275 27.03 3.27 18.05
CA ARG A 275 25.62 2.88 18.03
C ARG A 275 24.88 3.55 19.19
N PHE A 276 23.60 3.86 19.01
CA PHE A 276 22.75 4.40 20.10
C PHE A 276 22.85 3.55 21.39
N GLY A 277 22.91 2.23 21.24
CA GLY A 277 23.06 1.28 22.34
C GLY A 277 24.37 1.37 23.13
N GLU A 278 25.40 2.03 22.60
CA GLU A 278 26.67 2.25 23.30
C GLU A 278 26.57 3.36 24.35
N TYR A 279 25.69 4.34 24.12
CA TYR A 279 25.47 5.45 25.05
C TYR A 279 24.22 5.27 25.89
N PHE A 280 23.22 4.54 25.37
CA PHE A 280 21.91 4.46 25.97
C PHE A 280 21.45 3.01 26.08
N LYS A 281 21.03 2.62 27.28
CA LYS A 281 20.36 1.34 27.50
C LYS A 281 18.92 1.44 27.02
N VAL A 282 18.60 0.71 25.95
CA VAL A 282 17.21 0.52 25.51
C VAL A 282 16.59 -0.54 26.40
N ALA A 283 15.57 -0.16 27.17
CA ALA A 283 14.72 -1.09 27.91
C ALA A 283 13.34 -1.14 27.23
N ASN A 284 12.77 -2.34 27.14
CA ASN A 284 11.38 -2.48 26.71
C ASN A 284 10.46 -1.98 27.83
N THR A 285 9.35 -1.34 27.44
CA THR A 285 8.28 -0.99 28.36
C THR A 285 7.60 -2.25 28.89
N VAL A 286 7.03 -2.15 30.09
CA VAL A 286 6.18 -3.21 30.65
C VAL A 286 4.98 -3.46 29.73
N ALA A 287 4.80 -4.70 29.30
CA ALA A 287 3.64 -5.16 28.54
C ALA A 287 2.80 -6.07 29.44
N THR A 288 1.72 -5.52 30.00
CA THR A 288 0.85 -6.24 30.95
C THR A 288 0.03 -7.35 30.29
N LEU A 289 -0.22 -7.23 28.97
CA LEU A 289 -1.17 -8.05 28.18
C LEU A 289 -2.63 -8.05 28.71
N LEU A 290 -2.89 -7.47 29.88
CA LEU A 290 -4.19 -7.31 30.52
C LEU A 290 -4.22 -6.04 31.39
N ASN A 291 -4.27 -4.87 30.73
CA ASN A 291 -4.28 -3.58 31.43
C ASN A 291 -5.38 -3.48 32.49
N LYS A 292 -6.56 -4.06 32.26
CA LYS A 292 -7.70 -4.01 33.18
C LYS A 292 -7.37 -4.52 34.60
N VAL A 293 -6.42 -5.46 34.72
CA VAL A 293 -6.03 -6.04 36.02
C VAL A 293 -4.80 -5.36 36.59
N PHE A 294 -3.80 -5.07 35.76
CA PHE A 294 -2.49 -4.64 36.25
C PHE A 294 -2.31 -3.13 36.33
N VAL A 295 -3.13 -2.34 35.62
CA VAL A 295 -3.03 -0.87 35.59
C VAL A 295 -4.16 -0.27 36.42
N ILE A 296 -3.79 0.57 37.38
CA ILE A 296 -4.68 1.27 38.30
C ILE A 296 -4.65 2.76 37.92
N ASP A 297 -5.73 3.26 37.33
CA ASP A 297 -5.83 4.66 36.87
C ASP A 297 -6.72 5.54 37.77
N GLU A 298 -7.40 4.94 38.75
CA GLU A 298 -8.28 5.63 39.71
C GLU A 298 -8.17 4.97 41.09
N TYR A 299 -7.65 5.71 42.07
CA TYR A 299 -7.46 5.24 43.44
C TYR A 299 -7.42 6.40 44.44
N LYS A 300 -7.70 6.10 45.72
CA LYS A 300 -7.29 6.95 46.85
C LYS A 300 -6.06 6.33 47.50
N GLU A 301 -5.14 7.17 47.95
CA GLU A 301 -3.86 6.73 48.52
C GLU A 301 -3.88 6.90 50.04
N GLU A 302 -3.67 5.80 50.76
CA GLU A 302 -3.44 5.75 52.20
C GLU A 302 -1.97 5.36 52.47
N THR A 303 -1.58 5.28 53.75
CA THR A 303 -0.20 4.98 54.16
C THR A 303 0.34 3.70 53.49
N ASP A 304 -0.39 2.59 53.62
CA ASP A 304 0.05 1.27 53.17
C ASP A 304 -0.76 0.71 51.99
N TYR A 305 -1.89 1.33 51.66
CA TYR A 305 -2.85 0.81 50.69
C TYR A 305 -3.28 1.85 49.65
N LEU A 306 -3.64 1.35 48.48
CA LEU A 306 -4.45 2.04 47.50
C LEU A 306 -5.88 1.52 47.60
N ILE A 307 -6.85 2.42 47.71
CA ILE A 307 -8.27 2.09 47.78
C ILE A 307 -8.87 2.31 46.39
N LEU A 308 -9.41 1.25 45.79
CA LEU A 308 -10.07 1.29 44.49
C LEU A 308 -11.52 1.79 44.59
N LYS A 309 -12.15 2.03 43.43
CA LYS A 309 -13.56 2.46 43.35
C LYS A 309 -14.55 1.47 43.94
N ASP A 310 -14.24 0.19 43.92
CA ASP A 310 -15.04 -0.88 44.50
C ASP A 310 -14.67 -1.19 45.97
N GLU A 311 -13.93 -0.28 46.60
CA GLU A 311 -13.43 -0.39 47.98
C GLU A 311 -12.39 -1.50 48.21
N SER A 312 -11.94 -2.16 47.14
CA SER A 312 -10.83 -3.11 47.22
C SER A 312 -9.53 -2.42 47.65
N LEU A 313 -8.75 -3.11 48.47
CA LEU A 313 -7.44 -2.65 48.95
C LEU A 313 -6.32 -3.32 48.16
N ILE A 314 -5.38 -2.52 47.68
CA ILE A 314 -4.13 -3.00 47.07
C ILE A 314 -2.96 -2.49 47.89
N GLU A 315 -2.07 -3.38 48.31
CA GLU A 315 -0.83 -3.01 48.99
C GLU A 315 -0.03 -2.04 48.12
N LYS A 316 0.30 -0.87 48.67
CA LYS A 316 1.04 0.15 47.93
C LYS A 316 2.44 -0.34 47.55
N SER A 317 3.04 -1.21 48.36
CA SER A 317 4.37 -1.81 48.20
C SER A 317 4.53 -2.62 46.90
N ILE A 318 3.46 -3.30 46.45
CA ILE A 318 3.45 -4.11 45.22
C ILE A 318 3.16 -3.28 43.97
N THR A 319 3.03 -1.96 44.09
CA THR A 319 2.75 -1.08 42.96
C THR A 319 3.92 -0.17 42.63
N ARG A 320 4.00 0.28 41.37
CA ARG A 320 4.97 1.26 40.88
C ARG A 320 4.23 2.36 40.12
N ALA A 321 4.73 3.58 40.17
CA ALA A 321 4.24 4.65 39.31
C ALA A 321 4.54 4.31 37.84
N THR A 322 3.60 4.58 36.94
CA THR A 322 3.82 4.38 35.50
C THR A 322 4.21 5.70 34.83
N ALA A 323 4.93 5.58 33.72
CA ALA A 323 5.18 6.67 32.80
C ALA A 323 4.91 6.17 31.38
N SER A 324 3.89 6.71 30.73
CA SER A 324 3.59 6.45 29.32
C SER A 324 3.40 7.77 28.57
N PRO A 325 3.65 7.81 27.25
CA PRO A 325 3.37 9.00 26.45
C PRO A 325 1.91 9.47 26.57
N LYS A 326 0.98 8.53 26.77
CA LYS A 326 -0.44 8.81 26.98
C LYS A 326 -0.69 9.45 28.35
N SER A 327 -0.13 8.87 29.42
CA SER A 327 -0.33 9.38 30.78
C SER A 327 0.27 10.79 30.93
N LEU A 328 1.43 11.05 30.32
CA LEU A 328 2.02 12.39 30.25
C LEU A 328 1.17 13.39 29.46
N ARG A 329 0.65 12.98 28.30
CA ARG A 329 -0.18 13.87 27.45
C ARG A 329 -1.48 14.30 28.12
N PHE A 330 -2.07 13.43 28.93
CA PHE A 330 -3.34 13.68 29.62
C PHE A 330 -3.17 14.00 31.10
N SER A 331 -1.93 14.21 31.58
CA SER A 331 -1.59 14.42 32.99
C SER A 331 -2.26 13.41 33.93
N LYS A 332 -2.36 12.14 33.51
CA LYS A 332 -2.95 11.06 34.29
C LYS A 332 -1.88 10.43 35.19
N ALA A 333 -2.19 10.31 36.47
CA ALA A 333 -1.38 9.56 37.43
C ALA A 333 -1.89 8.11 37.50
N GLU A 334 -1.11 7.17 36.98
CA GLU A 334 -1.45 5.75 36.95
C GLU A 334 -0.39 4.96 37.73
N ARG A 335 -0.82 3.84 38.32
CA ARG A 335 0.07 2.87 38.98
C ARG A 335 -0.07 1.50 38.32
N ILE A 336 0.97 0.69 38.43
CA ILE A 336 1.02 -0.68 37.92
C ILE A 336 1.40 -1.63 39.05
N ILE A 337 0.76 -2.79 39.11
CA ILE A 337 1.18 -3.88 40.02
C ILE A 337 2.46 -4.51 39.44
N PHE A 338 3.54 -4.58 40.23
CA PHE A 338 4.86 -5.07 39.81
C PHE A 338 5.68 -5.73 40.95
N PRO A 339 6.40 -6.84 40.69
CA PRO A 339 6.40 -7.59 39.43
C PRO A 339 5.07 -8.31 39.22
N TYR A 340 4.64 -8.41 37.96
CA TYR A 340 3.47 -9.17 37.55
C TYR A 340 3.86 -10.57 37.08
#